data_AF-A0A3Z4X601-F1
#
_entry.id   AF-A0A3Z4X601-F1
#
_cell.length_a   1.000
_cell.length_b   1.000
_cell.length_c   1.000
_cell.angle_alpha   90.00
_cell.angle_beta   90.00
_cell.angle_gamma   90.00
#
_symmetry.space_group_name_H-M   'P 1'
#
loop_
_entity.id
_entity.type
_entity.pdbx_description
1 polymer ?
#
loop_
_entity_poly.entity_id
_entity_poly.type
_entity_poly.pdbx_seq_one_letter_code
_entity_poly.pdbx_strand_id
1 'polypeptide(L)'
;MLFKWLSTLLRRKAVEARRRSLEAEFHKNTHNTLHRVMVGLELITEPLEYNGKEYLPFSLRGQLELRIRDFDTLVERLEFFISEYNRVSSSNIPNQRWLELPEAIDRKGESSEPRWLDHYFGASDPEVARDKLRTVFAMLELYQRAFDKQTPEQDTLFNQTAHIFRELEVIVEHYL
;
A
#
# COMPACT_ATOMS: atom_id res chain seq x y z
N MET A 1 34.40 15.32 14.05
CA MET A 1 33.69 14.08 14.44
C MET A 1 32.46 14.34 15.32
N LEU A 2 32.48 15.32 16.23
CA LEU A 2 31.34 15.66 17.12
C LEU A 2 30.00 15.96 16.40
N PHE A 3 30.05 16.70 15.28
CA PHE A 3 28.85 17.08 14.52
C PHE A 3 28.12 15.92 13.84
N LYS A 4 28.85 14.87 13.41
CA LYS A 4 28.23 13.68 12.81
C LYS A 4 27.40 12.93 13.86
N TRP A 5 27.93 12.75 15.06
CA TRP A 5 27.23 12.05 16.16
C TRP A 5 25.96 12.78 16.60
N LEU A 6 25.99 14.11 16.73
CA LEU A 6 24.80 14.93 17.01
C LEU A 6 23.76 14.83 15.89
N SER A 7 24.18 14.87 14.62
CA SER A 7 23.27 14.70 13.48
C SER A 7 22.61 13.31 13.44
N THR A 8 23.35 12.27 13.80
CA THR A 8 22.85 10.89 13.88
C THR A 8 21.84 10.72 15.02
N LEU A 9 22.11 11.29 16.20
CA LEU A 9 21.17 11.25 17.32
C LEU A 9 19.87 12.01 17.05
N LEU A 10 19.97 13.18 16.43
CA LEU A 10 18.78 13.98 16.07
C LEU A 10 17.92 13.26 15.03
N ARG A 11 18.55 12.70 13.99
CA ARG A 11 17.84 11.89 12.98
C ARG A 11 17.20 10.65 13.60
N ARG A 12 17.90 9.98 14.53
CA ARG A 12 17.33 8.84 15.26
C ARG A 12 16.09 9.23 16.07
N LYS A 13 16.15 10.33 16.83
CA LYS A 13 14.98 10.83 17.57
C LYS A 13 13.84 11.22 16.63
N ALA A 14 14.15 11.78 15.46
CA ALA A 14 13.14 12.11 14.46
C ALA A 14 12.44 10.85 13.90
N VAL A 15 13.19 9.78 13.60
CA VAL A 15 12.62 8.49 13.16
C VAL A 15 11.79 7.84 14.27
N GLU A 16 12.33 7.76 15.50
CA GLU A 16 11.58 7.21 16.65
C GLU A 16 10.28 8.01 16.92
N ALA A 17 10.31 9.34 16.76
CA ALA A 17 9.13 10.18 16.92
C ALA A 17 8.11 10.02 15.79
N ARG A 18 8.58 9.94 14.53
CA ARG A 18 7.71 9.70 13.36
C ARG A 18 7.00 8.37 13.48
N ARG A 19 7.73 7.30 13.80
CA ARG A 19 7.17 5.96 13.99
C ARG A 19 6.08 5.94 15.07
N ARG A 20 6.34 6.55 16.24
CA ARG A 20 5.33 6.67 17.31
C ARG A 20 4.10 7.47 16.88
N SER A 21 4.30 8.52 16.06
CA SER A 21 3.20 9.30 15.50
C SER A 21 2.34 8.45 14.56
N LEU A 22 2.97 7.69 13.65
CA LEU A 22 2.29 6.79 12.73
C LEU A 22 1.57 5.65 13.46
N GLU A 23 2.21 5.04 14.47
CA GLU A 23 1.58 4.04 15.34
C GLU A 23 0.35 4.63 16.03
N ALA A 24 0.47 5.82 16.63
CA ALA A 24 -0.66 6.47 17.29
C ALA A 24 -1.78 6.82 16.30
N GLU A 25 -1.44 7.19 15.06
CA GLU A 25 -2.39 7.52 14.00
C GLU A 25 -3.11 6.28 13.46
N PHE A 26 -2.39 5.18 13.25
CA PHE A 26 -2.96 3.91 12.80
C PHE A 26 -4.01 3.36 13.78
N HIS A 27 -3.74 3.51 15.09
CA HIS A 27 -4.64 3.07 16.15
C HIS A 27 -5.81 4.02 16.42
N LYS A 28 -5.87 5.19 15.77
CA LYS A 28 -7.10 5.99 15.78
C LYS A 28 -8.17 5.18 15.03
N ASN A 29 -9.34 5.04 15.62
CA ASN A 29 -10.49 4.37 15.02
C ASN A 29 -11.07 5.21 13.86
N THR A 30 -10.32 5.28 12.75
CA THR A 30 -10.72 6.00 11.54
C THR A 30 -11.50 5.05 10.64
N HIS A 31 -12.68 5.47 10.19
CA HIS A 31 -13.49 4.69 9.24
C HIS A 31 -13.01 4.81 7.77
N ASN A 32 -11.84 5.44 7.54
CA ASN A 32 -11.31 5.65 6.20
C ASN A 32 -10.22 4.61 5.89
N THR A 33 -10.61 3.57 5.14
CA THR A 33 -9.72 2.47 4.71
C THR A 33 -8.47 2.99 3.99
N LEU A 34 -8.59 3.95 3.07
CA LEU A 34 -7.41 4.47 2.34
C LEU A 34 -6.43 5.14 3.30
N HIS A 35 -6.92 5.95 4.25
CA HIS A 35 -6.07 6.59 5.24
C HIS A 35 -5.35 5.56 6.12
N ARG A 36 -6.08 4.55 6.60
CA ARG A 36 -5.52 3.45 7.41
C ARG A 36 -4.45 2.67 6.64
N VAL A 37 -4.70 2.37 5.37
CA VAL A 37 -3.73 1.74 4.45
C VAL A 37 -2.50 2.62 4.27
N MET A 38 -2.66 3.91 3.99
CA MET A 38 -1.54 4.84 3.79
C MET A 38 -0.63 4.91 5.03
N VAL A 39 -1.21 5.16 6.21
CA VAL A 39 -0.46 5.27 7.47
C VAL A 39 0.24 3.95 7.81
N GLY A 40 -0.45 2.83 7.63
CA GLY A 40 0.12 1.54 7.97
C GLY A 40 1.17 1.06 6.96
N LEU A 41 0.99 1.30 5.66
CA LEU A 41 2.02 1.08 4.65
C LEU A 41 3.26 1.93 4.93
N GLU A 42 3.09 3.22 5.26
CA GLU A 42 4.20 4.09 5.66
C GLU A 42 4.97 3.49 6.84
N LEU A 43 4.25 3.06 7.88
CA LEU A 43 4.83 2.49 9.10
C LEU A 43 5.58 1.18 8.86
N ILE A 44 5.00 0.23 8.12
CA ILE A 44 5.64 -1.08 7.88
C ILE A 44 6.80 -0.98 6.88
N THR A 45 6.80 0.04 6.01
CA THR A 45 7.85 0.25 5.00
C THR A 45 8.97 1.18 5.45
N GLU A 46 8.84 1.84 6.60
CA GLU A 46 9.93 2.61 7.22
C GLU A 46 11.23 1.76 7.29
N PRO A 47 12.40 2.39 7.10
CA PRO A 47 13.68 1.68 7.10
C PRO A 47 13.90 0.92 8.41
N LEU A 48 14.25 -0.37 8.27
CA LEU A 48 14.46 -1.30 9.39
C LEU A 48 15.66 -0.99 10.26
N GLU A 49 16.60 -0.19 9.77
CA GLU A 49 17.75 0.18 10.55
C GLU A 49 18.02 1.67 10.44
N TYR A 50 18.14 2.29 11.61
CA TYR A 50 18.79 3.59 11.71
C TYR A 50 19.91 3.50 12.74
N ASN A 51 21.16 3.46 12.24
CA ASN A 51 22.38 3.47 13.05
C ASN A 51 22.49 2.25 14.01
N GLY A 52 22.29 1.03 13.48
CA GLY A 52 22.54 -0.23 14.19
C GLY A 52 21.45 -0.68 15.15
N LYS A 53 20.25 -0.10 15.06
CA LYS A 53 19.05 -0.61 15.73
C LYS A 53 18.14 -1.25 14.69
N GLU A 54 18.05 -2.58 14.76
CA GLU A 54 17.06 -3.37 14.03
C GLU A 54 15.66 -3.07 14.56
N TYR A 55 14.79 -2.61 13.67
CA TYR A 55 13.35 -2.70 13.84
C TYR A 55 12.91 -4.11 13.41
N LEU A 56 11.81 -4.59 13.97
CA LEU A 56 11.36 -5.97 13.74
C LEU A 56 11.15 -6.21 12.24
N PRO A 57 11.81 -7.22 11.64
CA PRO A 57 11.51 -7.64 10.28
C PRO A 57 10.06 -8.14 10.25
N PHE A 58 9.31 -7.79 9.21
CA PHE A 58 7.98 -8.34 9.02
C PHE A 58 8.12 -9.81 8.61
N SER A 59 7.31 -10.68 9.21
CA SER A 59 7.38 -12.12 8.99
C SER A 59 6.60 -12.51 7.73
N LEU A 60 7.19 -13.37 6.90
CA LEU A 60 6.48 -14.03 5.79
C LEU A 60 5.91 -15.40 6.20
N ARG A 61 5.99 -15.75 7.48
CA ARG A 61 5.38 -16.98 8.00
C ARG A 61 3.91 -16.76 8.30
N GLY A 62 3.09 -17.72 7.88
CA GLY A 62 1.65 -17.74 8.17
C GLY A 62 0.82 -17.55 6.91
N GLN A 63 -0.50 -17.47 7.12
CA GLN A 63 -1.48 -17.30 6.08
C GLN A 63 -2.40 -16.12 6.38
N LEU A 64 -2.86 -15.46 5.32
CA LEU A 64 -3.93 -14.46 5.40
C LEU A 64 -5.06 -14.83 4.44
N GLU A 65 -6.28 -14.51 4.86
CA GLU A 65 -7.47 -14.58 4.02
C GLU A 65 -7.44 -13.43 3.01
N LEU A 66 -7.03 -13.75 1.78
CA LEU A 66 -6.78 -12.78 0.71
C LEU A 66 -7.55 -13.16 -0.55
N ARG A 67 -8.08 -12.16 -1.26
CA ARG A 67 -8.91 -12.38 -2.45
C ARG A 67 -8.07 -12.41 -3.72
N ILE A 68 -7.11 -11.49 -3.85
CA ILE A 68 -6.24 -11.42 -5.03
C ILE A 68 -5.22 -12.56 -4.94
N ARG A 69 -4.96 -13.21 -6.08
CA ARG A 69 -4.16 -14.44 -6.14
C ARG A 69 -2.74 -14.27 -5.58
N ASP A 70 -2.10 -13.17 -5.96
CA ASP A 70 -0.71 -12.83 -5.66
C ASP A 70 -0.53 -11.31 -5.66
N PHE A 71 0.54 -10.84 -5.03
CA PHE A 71 0.79 -9.40 -4.86
C PHE A 71 1.13 -8.69 -6.17
N ASP A 72 1.72 -9.38 -7.15
CA ASP A 72 2.04 -8.77 -8.44
C ASP A 72 0.76 -8.45 -9.21
N THR A 73 -0.23 -9.34 -9.17
CA THR A 73 -1.58 -9.10 -9.71
C THR A 73 -2.26 -7.92 -9.00
N LEU A 74 -2.07 -7.75 -7.68
CA LEU A 74 -2.58 -6.60 -6.93
C LEU A 74 -1.97 -5.29 -7.47
N VAL A 75 -0.65 -5.27 -7.66
CA VAL A 75 0.10 -4.12 -8.19
C VAL A 75 -0.36 -3.79 -9.61
N GLU A 76 -0.39 -4.77 -10.52
CA GLU A 76 -0.80 -4.59 -11.91
C GLU A 76 -2.23 -4.04 -12.03
N ARG A 77 -3.16 -4.50 -11.18
CA ARG A 77 -4.52 -3.95 -11.13
C ARG A 77 -4.55 -2.50 -10.68
N LEU A 78 -3.78 -2.16 -9.65
CA LEU A 78 -3.71 -0.80 -9.15
C LEU A 78 -3.15 0.15 -10.22
N GLU A 79 -2.06 -0.26 -10.86
CA GLU A 79 -1.44 0.46 -11.98
C GLU A 79 -2.42 0.65 -13.14
N PHE A 80 -3.16 -0.39 -13.51
CA PHE A 80 -4.19 -0.31 -14.55
C PHE A 80 -5.22 0.76 -14.22
N PHE A 81 -5.82 0.73 -13.01
CA PHE A 81 -6.84 1.70 -12.64
C PHE A 81 -6.32 3.13 -12.57
N ILE A 82 -5.10 3.33 -12.08
CA ILE A 82 -4.45 4.64 -12.06
C ILE A 82 -4.19 5.13 -13.49
N SER A 83 -3.73 4.26 -14.39
CA SER A 83 -3.50 4.60 -15.79
C SER A 83 -4.79 4.99 -16.50
N GLU A 84 -5.89 4.29 -16.20
CA GLU A 84 -7.22 4.58 -16.74
C GLU A 84 -7.77 5.88 -16.19
N TYR A 85 -7.58 6.15 -14.89
CA TYR A 85 -7.91 7.45 -14.31
C TYR A 85 -7.18 8.58 -15.02
N ASN A 86 -5.87 8.45 -15.25
CA ASN A 86 -5.10 9.46 -15.96
C ASN A 86 -5.59 9.63 -17.40
N ARG A 87 -5.90 8.54 -18.10
CA ARG A 87 -6.43 8.58 -19.47
C ARG A 87 -7.77 9.30 -19.55
N VAL A 88 -8.71 8.98 -18.65
CA VAL A 88 -10.06 9.57 -18.64
C VAL A 88 -10.02 11.02 -18.17
N SER A 89 -9.25 11.33 -17.12
CA SER A 89 -9.17 12.69 -16.55
C SER A 89 -8.41 13.68 -17.45
N SER A 90 -7.47 13.21 -18.26
CA SER A 90 -6.73 14.06 -19.23
C SER A 90 -7.43 14.21 -20.58
N SER A 91 -8.56 13.54 -20.78
CA SER A 91 -9.23 13.49 -22.06
C SER A 91 -10.17 14.67 -22.27
N ASN A 92 -10.14 15.21 -23.48
CA ASN A 92 -11.10 16.21 -23.94
C ASN A 92 -12.39 15.58 -24.49
N ILE A 93 -12.50 14.24 -24.45
CA ILE A 93 -13.68 13.52 -24.93
C ILE A 93 -14.70 13.44 -23.78
N PRO A 94 -15.89 14.04 -23.93
CA PRO A 94 -16.92 13.93 -22.90
C PRO A 94 -17.37 12.48 -22.72
N ASN A 95 -17.58 12.06 -21.47
CA ASN A 95 -18.06 10.73 -21.09
C ASN A 95 -17.17 9.58 -21.63
N GLN A 96 -15.85 9.77 -21.63
CA GLN A 96 -14.95 8.71 -22.08
C GLN A 96 -15.14 7.44 -21.23
N ARG A 97 -15.38 6.32 -21.91
CA ARG A 97 -15.61 5.04 -21.25
C ARG A 97 -14.32 4.51 -20.62
N TRP A 98 -14.43 3.98 -19.41
CA TRP A 98 -13.39 3.23 -18.72
C TRP A 98 -13.22 1.85 -19.38
N LEU A 99 -11.97 1.43 -19.57
CA LEU A 99 -11.67 0.11 -20.08
C LEU A 99 -11.92 -0.94 -18.99
N GLU A 100 -12.27 -2.14 -19.43
CA GLU A 100 -12.40 -3.29 -18.55
C GLU A 100 -11.00 -3.86 -18.25
N LEU A 101 -10.86 -4.50 -17.08
CA LEU A 101 -9.61 -5.17 -16.72
C LEU A 101 -9.28 -6.24 -17.77
N PRO A 102 -8.00 -6.34 -18.21
CA PRO A 102 -7.53 -7.45 -19.02
C PRO A 102 -7.81 -8.79 -18.33
N GLU A 103 -8.15 -9.83 -19.11
CA GLU A 103 -8.50 -11.16 -18.58
C GLU A 103 -7.42 -11.75 -17.66
N ALA A 104 -6.14 -11.45 -17.93
CA ALA A 104 -5.00 -11.92 -17.13
C ALA A 104 -5.04 -11.42 -15.66
N ILE A 105 -5.62 -10.25 -15.44
CA ILE A 105 -5.74 -9.60 -14.12
C ILE A 105 -7.20 -9.35 -13.75
N ASP A 106 -8.15 -10.02 -14.39
CA ASP A 106 -9.58 -9.90 -14.07
C ASP A 106 -9.90 -10.58 -12.73
N ARG A 107 -10.97 -10.14 -12.09
CA ARG A 107 -11.43 -10.60 -10.77
C ARG A 107 -12.38 -11.80 -10.86
N LYS A 108 -12.75 -12.23 -12.07
CA LYS A 108 -13.76 -13.27 -12.27
C LYS A 108 -13.32 -14.57 -11.61
N GLY A 109 -14.15 -15.06 -10.70
CA GLY A 109 -13.91 -16.32 -9.98
C GLY A 109 -13.02 -16.18 -8.74
N GLU A 110 -12.62 -14.96 -8.34
CA GLU A 110 -11.85 -14.78 -7.11
C GLU A 110 -12.71 -14.91 -5.86
N SER A 111 -12.24 -15.72 -4.92
CA SER A 111 -12.76 -15.85 -3.56
C SER A 111 -11.69 -15.53 -2.54
N SER A 112 -12.12 -15.15 -1.33
CA SER A 112 -11.21 -15.08 -0.18
C SER A 112 -10.73 -16.49 0.14
N GLU A 113 -9.43 -16.68 0.15
CA GLU A 113 -8.79 -17.95 0.47
C GLU A 113 -7.58 -17.71 1.39
N PRO A 114 -7.22 -18.69 2.23
CA PRO A 114 -5.99 -18.61 3.02
C PRO A 114 -4.77 -18.73 2.10
N ARG A 115 -4.04 -17.63 1.94
CA ARG A 115 -2.81 -17.54 1.14
C ARG A 115 -1.60 -17.45 2.04
N TRP A 116 -0.61 -18.30 1.78
CA TRP A 116 0.70 -18.23 2.43
C TRP A 116 1.42 -16.96 1.99
N LEU A 117 1.96 -16.21 2.95
CA LEU A 117 2.52 -14.88 2.69
C LEU A 117 3.75 -14.92 1.77
N ASP A 118 4.64 -15.89 1.94
CA ASP A 118 5.80 -16.10 1.07
C ASP A 118 5.41 -16.37 -0.39
N HIS A 119 4.38 -17.20 -0.61
CA HIS A 119 3.82 -17.46 -1.94
C HIS A 119 3.09 -16.24 -2.50
N TYR A 120 2.30 -15.55 -1.67
CA TYR A 120 1.52 -14.38 -2.08
C TYR A 120 2.42 -13.24 -2.55
N PHE A 121 3.49 -12.94 -1.81
CA PHE A 121 4.49 -11.97 -2.23
C PHE A 121 5.47 -12.51 -3.28
N GLY A 122 5.49 -13.82 -3.53
CA GLY A 122 6.43 -14.47 -4.45
C GLY A 122 7.89 -14.34 -3.99
N ALA A 123 8.13 -14.24 -2.67
CA ALA A 123 9.43 -14.00 -2.09
C ALA A 123 9.58 -14.74 -0.77
N SER A 124 10.78 -15.28 -0.50
CA SER A 124 11.14 -15.82 0.81
C SER A 124 11.88 -14.82 1.69
N ASP A 125 12.42 -13.76 1.09
CA ASP A 125 13.09 -12.65 1.78
C ASP A 125 12.06 -11.58 2.13
N PRO A 126 11.88 -11.26 3.43
CA PRO A 126 11.09 -10.10 3.84
C PRO A 126 11.48 -8.83 3.09
N GLU A 127 12.74 -8.46 2.94
CA GLU A 127 13.04 -7.14 2.35
C GLU A 127 12.50 -6.97 0.92
N VAL A 128 12.44 -8.04 0.13
CA VAL A 128 11.80 -8.05 -1.20
C VAL A 128 10.30 -7.74 -1.09
N ALA A 129 9.59 -8.37 -0.16
CA ALA A 129 8.17 -8.10 0.04
C ALA A 129 7.91 -6.70 0.62
N ARG A 130 8.83 -6.15 1.43
CA ARG A 130 8.78 -4.76 1.90
C ARG A 130 8.96 -3.78 0.74
N ASP A 131 9.88 -4.06 -0.16
CA ASP A 131 10.11 -3.24 -1.36
C ASP A 131 8.87 -3.24 -2.27
N LYS A 132 8.19 -4.39 -2.43
CA LYS A 132 6.90 -4.44 -3.11
C LYS A 132 5.85 -3.55 -2.45
N LEU A 133 5.74 -3.58 -1.12
CA LEU A 133 4.85 -2.69 -0.36
C LEU A 133 5.24 -1.21 -0.49
N ARG A 134 6.54 -0.89 -0.53
CA ARG A 134 7.05 0.47 -0.78
C ARG A 134 6.63 0.99 -2.14
N THR A 135 6.67 0.15 -3.18
CA THR A 135 6.21 0.52 -4.51
C THR A 135 4.73 0.89 -4.50
N VAL A 136 3.89 0.09 -3.84
CA VAL A 136 2.47 0.41 -3.67
C VAL A 136 2.28 1.71 -2.89
N PHE A 137 2.98 1.88 -1.76
CA PHE A 137 2.91 3.11 -0.97
C PHE A 137 3.27 4.35 -1.79
N ALA A 138 4.38 4.32 -2.53
CA ALA A 138 4.82 5.42 -3.37
C ALA A 138 3.79 5.76 -4.48
N MET A 139 3.15 4.76 -5.07
CA MET A 139 2.06 4.99 -6.03
C MET A 139 0.86 5.66 -5.36
N LEU A 140 0.41 5.16 -4.21
CA LEU A 140 -0.75 5.73 -3.52
C LEU A 140 -0.47 7.15 -3.00
N GLU A 141 0.75 7.42 -2.54
CA GLU A 141 1.18 8.76 -2.15
C GLU A 141 1.14 9.73 -3.34
N LEU A 142 1.70 9.32 -4.49
CA LEU A 142 1.70 10.13 -5.71
C LEU A 142 0.29 10.45 -6.20
N TYR A 143 -0.63 9.48 -6.12
CA TYR A 143 -2.00 9.60 -6.62
C TYR A 143 -3.03 9.85 -5.52
N GLN A 144 -2.63 10.27 -4.32
CA GLN A 144 -3.53 10.41 -3.17
C GLN A 144 -4.76 11.26 -3.51
N ARG A 145 -4.56 12.39 -4.21
CA ARG A 145 -5.62 13.31 -4.63
C ARG A 145 -6.62 12.70 -5.61
N ALA A 146 -6.23 11.67 -6.36
CA ALA A 146 -7.14 10.97 -7.27
C ALA A 146 -8.25 10.22 -6.51
N PHE A 147 -8.07 10.01 -5.20
CA PHE A 147 -9.02 9.29 -4.36
C PHE A 147 -9.86 10.21 -3.45
N ASP A 148 -9.82 11.53 -3.66
CA ASP A 148 -10.56 12.52 -2.85
C ASP A 148 -12.08 12.56 -3.11
N LYS A 149 -12.60 11.77 -4.08
CA LYS A 149 -14.04 11.64 -4.39
C LYS A 149 -14.75 12.97 -4.69
N GLN A 150 -14.06 13.89 -5.36
CA GLN A 150 -14.61 15.21 -5.72
C GLN A 150 -15.16 15.25 -7.14
N THR A 151 -14.72 14.33 -8.01
CA THR A 151 -15.20 14.23 -9.39
C THR A 151 -15.74 12.82 -9.68
N PRO A 152 -16.62 12.67 -10.70
CA PRO A 152 -17.14 11.36 -11.10
C PRO A 152 -16.03 10.35 -11.45
N GLU A 153 -14.92 10.81 -12.00
CA GLU A 153 -13.76 9.99 -12.35
C GLU A 153 -13.05 9.49 -11.07
N GLN A 154 -12.90 10.34 -10.07
CA GLN A 154 -12.33 9.98 -8.77
C GLN A 154 -13.23 9.00 -8.01
N ASP A 155 -14.55 9.21 -8.06
CA ASP A 155 -15.53 8.27 -7.49
C ASP A 155 -15.46 6.91 -8.17
N THR A 156 -15.36 6.90 -9.50
CA THR A 156 -15.22 5.66 -10.28
C THR A 156 -13.93 4.93 -9.92
N LEU A 157 -12.81 5.65 -9.89
CA LEU A 157 -11.51 5.09 -9.48
C LEU A 157 -11.59 4.47 -8.09
N PHE A 158 -12.09 5.21 -7.10
CA PHE A 158 -12.20 4.74 -5.72
C PHE A 158 -13.05 3.47 -5.62
N ASN A 159 -14.20 3.44 -6.30
CA ASN A 159 -15.08 2.28 -6.28
C ASN A 159 -14.43 1.07 -6.96
N GLN A 160 -13.70 1.28 -8.06
CA GLN A 160 -12.97 0.21 -8.73
C GLN A 160 -11.83 -0.32 -7.85
N THR A 161 -11.09 0.52 -7.12
CA THR A 161 -9.96 0.10 -6.28
C THR A 161 -10.33 -0.34 -4.86
N ALA A 162 -11.61 -0.24 -4.45
CA ALA A 162 -12.04 -0.55 -3.08
C ALA A 162 -11.61 -1.94 -2.57
N HIS A 163 -11.68 -2.97 -3.43
CA HIS A 163 -11.22 -4.32 -3.10
C HIS A 163 -9.70 -4.41 -2.87
N ILE A 164 -8.88 -3.64 -3.60
CA ILE A 164 -7.42 -3.55 -3.40
C ILE A 164 -7.14 -2.90 -2.05
N PHE A 165 -7.84 -1.81 -1.74
CA PHE A 165 -7.68 -1.14 -0.44
C PHE A 165 -8.06 -2.04 0.72
N ARG A 166 -9.14 -2.83 0.57
CA ARG A 166 -9.50 -3.81 1.59
C ARG A 166 -8.43 -4.89 1.75
N GLU A 167 -7.81 -5.33 0.66
CA GLU A 167 -6.74 -6.32 0.71
C GLU A 167 -5.46 -5.77 1.38
N LEU A 168 -5.06 -4.56 1.00
CA LEU A 168 -3.94 -3.85 1.64
C LEU A 168 -4.20 -3.59 3.12
N GLU A 169 -5.44 -3.28 3.50
CA GLU A 169 -5.83 -3.09 4.90
C GLU A 169 -5.64 -4.39 5.70
N VAL A 170 -6.04 -5.55 5.18
CA VAL A 170 -5.82 -6.85 5.82
C VAL A 170 -4.33 -7.14 6.00
N ILE A 171 -3.51 -6.85 4.99
CA ILE A 171 -2.05 -7.02 5.06
C ILE A 171 -1.45 -6.11 6.15
N VAL A 172 -1.84 -4.85 6.15
CA VAL A 172 -1.35 -3.85 7.10
C VAL A 172 -1.77 -4.22 8.54
N GLU A 173 -3.02 -4.61 8.77
CA GLU A 173 -3.54 -5.05 10.07
C GLU A 173 -2.89 -6.34 10.59
N HIS A 174 -2.42 -7.19 9.69
CA HIS A 174 -1.67 -8.37 10.11
C HIS A 174 -0.32 -8.00 10.77
N TYR A 175 0.30 -6.92 10.31
CA TYR A 175 1.64 -6.53 10.73
C TYR A 175 1.69 -5.47 11.84
N LEU A 176 0.56 -4.82 12.14
CA LEU A 176 0.43 -3.72 13.11
C LEU A 176 -0.60 -4.04 14.18
#